data_AF-A0A518IQM6-F1
#
_entry.id   AF-A0A518IQM6-F1
#
_cell.length_a   1.000
_cell.length_b   1.000
_cell.length_c   1.000
_cell.angle_alpha   90.00
_cell.angle_beta   90.00
_cell.angle_gamma   90.00
#
_symmetry.space_group_name_H-M   'P 1'
#
loop_
_entity.id
_entity.type
_entity.pdbx_description
1 polymer ?
#
loop_
_entity_poly.entity_id
_entity_poly.type
_entity_poly.pdbx_seq_one_letter_code
_entity_poly.pdbx_strand_id
1 'polypeptide(L)'
;MIWSAKLSIALLTVFAVLQMGCGSRVAENPLDDAQADGIKPVQLTDANFQTEVIESDLPVLVDMWAPWCGPCIEMKPTLRLVTEELTGQAKVAELNIDENPFIKEKYGIDRYPTLLIFRNGEEVDRLSGEKTEGELIEALSPFLSSSIEADDDTSPRDKHD
;
A
#
# COMPACT_ATOMS: atom_id res chain seq x y z
N MET A 1 29.78 25.92 -64.19
CA MET A 1 28.71 26.87 -63.81
C MET A 1 28.64 26.85 -62.28
N ILE A 2 29.59 27.45 -61.57
CA ILE A 2 29.61 28.84 -61.09
C ILE A 2 28.25 29.29 -60.56
N TRP A 3 28.06 29.18 -59.24
CA TRP A 3 27.36 30.19 -58.42
C TRP A 3 27.74 29.93 -56.95
N SER A 4 28.74 30.64 -56.44
CA SER A 4 28.66 31.97 -55.82
C SER A 4 28.01 31.95 -54.44
N ALA A 5 28.91 32.06 -53.46
CA ALA A 5 28.71 32.46 -52.08
C ALA A 5 27.67 33.58 -51.90
N LYS A 6 27.05 33.59 -50.71
CA LYS A 6 26.84 34.82 -49.95
C LYS A 6 26.67 34.52 -48.45
N LEU A 7 27.72 34.91 -47.74
CA LEU A 7 27.84 35.05 -46.30
C LEU A 7 27.09 36.33 -45.84
N SER A 8 26.73 36.34 -44.56
CA SER A 8 26.38 37.49 -43.71
C SER A 8 24.92 38.00 -43.78
N ILE A 9 24.24 37.98 -42.63
CA ILE A 9 24.01 39.16 -41.77
C ILE A 9 23.29 38.68 -40.49
N ALA A 10 23.97 38.85 -39.36
CA ALA A 10 23.33 38.85 -38.05
C ALA A 10 22.71 40.23 -37.78
N LEU A 11 21.51 40.27 -37.19
CA LEU A 11 21.06 41.14 -36.07
C LEU A 11 19.53 41.41 -36.09
N LEU A 12 18.85 40.89 -35.04
CA LEU A 12 17.90 41.59 -34.15
C LEU A 12 16.74 42.43 -34.74
N THR A 13 15.52 41.89 -34.70
CA THR A 13 14.29 42.62 -34.27
C THR A 13 13.14 41.66 -33.91
N VAL A 14 12.85 41.57 -32.60
CA VAL A 14 11.50 41.52 -31.98
C VAL A 14 10.37 40.83 -32.79
N PHE A 15 10.09 39.57 -32.45
CA PHE A 15 8.75 38.97 -32.64
C PHE A 15 8.35 38.21 -31.37
N ALA A 16 8.20 38.96 -30.28
CA ALA A 16 7.53 38.52 -29.07
C ALA A 16 6.12 39.13 -29.07
N VAL A 17 5.12 38.40 -29.59
CA VAL A 17 3.69 38.66 -29.35
C VAL A 17 2.92 37.32 -29.32
N LEU A 18 2.61 36.89 -28.10
CA LEU A 18 1.26 36.53 -27.65
C LEU A 18 0.53 35.35 -28.36
N GLN A 19 0.80 34.14 -27.89
CA GLN A 19 -0.23 33.08 -27.77
C GLN A 19 -0.37 32.75 -26.29
N MET A 20 -1.15 33.58 -25.59
CA MET A 20 -1.83 33.24 -24.35
C MET A 20 -3.02 32.36 -24.73
N GLY A 21 -2.96 31.09 -24.36
CA GLY A 21 -4.06 30.14 -24.50
C GLY A 21 -3.74 28.92 -23.65
N CYS A 22 -4.43 28.77 -22.53
CA CYS A 22 -4.18 27.83 -21.45
C CYS A 22 -3.92 26.41 -21.95
N GLY A 23 -2.67 25.96 -21.82
CA GLY A 23 -2.34 24.55 -21.91
C GLY A 23 -2.88 23.84 -20.67
N SER A 24 -3.88 22.96 -20.86
CA SER A 24 -4.10 21.84 -19.94
C SER A 24 -2.91 20.89 -20.09
N ARG A 25 -1.80 21.22 -19.43
CA ARG A 25 -0.80 20.23 -19.06
C ARG A 25 -1.42 19.42 -17.93
N VAL A 26 -1.96 18.24 -18.25
CA VAL A 26 -1.94 17.17 -17.27
C VAL A 26 -0.45 16.94 -17.01
N ALA A 27 -0.01 17.31 -15.81
CA ALA A 27 1.31 16.95 -15.35
C ALA A 27 1.34 15.43 -15.27
N GLU A 28 1.89 14.78 -16.29
CA GLU A 28 2.59 13.52 -16.10
C GLU A 28 3.72 13.81 -15.11
N ASN A 29 3.41 13.64 -13.82
CA ASN A 29 4.39 13.78 -12.76
C ASN A 29 5.16 12.46 -12.74
N PRO A 30 6.47 12.43 -13.05
CA PRO A 30 7.26 11.20 -13.14
C PRO A 30 7.56 10.56 -11.77
N LEU A 31 6.67 10.71 -10.79
CA LEU A 31 6.91 10.42 -9.37
C LEU A 31 6.18 9.18 -8.83
N ASP A 32 5.63 8.28 -9.66
CA ASP A 32 4.93 7.10 -9.14
C ASP A 32 5.76 5.80 -9.10
N ASP A 33 6.92 5.75 -9.76
CA ASP A 33 7.58 4.43 -9.98
C ASP A 33 9.00 4.30 -9.42
N ALA A 34 9.64 5.40 -8.99
CA ALA A 34 11.01 5.35 -8.49
C ALA A 34 11.24 6.39 -7.38
N GLN A 35 11.48 5.90 -6.16
CA GLN A 35 12.02 6.66 -5.03
C GLN A 35 11.04 7.49 -4.17
N ALA A 36 10.08 6.81 -3.54
CA ALA A 36 9.68 7.16 -2.17
C ALA A 36 10.26 6.09 -1.23
N ASP A 37 11.29 6.45 -0.46
CA ASP A 37 11.94 5.61 0.55
C ASP A 37 11.05 5.45 1.80
N GLY A 38 9.76 5.21 1.60
CA GLY A 38 8.76 4.95 2.65
C GLY A 38 8.64 3.45 2.94
N ILE A 39 8.07 3.12 4.10
CA ILE A 39 7.79 1.73 4.49
C ILE A 39 6.68 1.20 3.57
N LYS A 40 6.91 0.05 2.94
CA LYS A 40 5.96 -0.55 1.97
C LYS A 40 5.44 -1.89 2.50
N PRO A 41 4.24 -2.30 2.08
CA PRO A 41 3.77 -3.66 2.31
C PRO A 41 4.79 -4.70 1.85
N VAL A 42 4.90 -5.79 2.62
CA VAL A 42 5.76 -6.92 2.29
C VAL A 42 5.22 -7.62 1.05
N GLN A 43 6.08 -7.87 0.06
CA GLN A 43 5.70 -8.61 -1.14
C GLN A 43 5.67 -10.11 -0.87
N LEU A 44 4.50 -10.72 -1.05
CA LEU A 44 4.31 -12.14 -0.89
C LEU A 44 4.36 -12.89 -2.21
N THR A 45 4.82 -14.12 -2.09
CA THR A 45 4.81 -15.14 -3.13
C THR A 45 4.34 -16.45 -2.51
N ASP A 46 3.96 -17.41 -3.35
CA ASP A 46 3.65 -18.78 -2.90
C ASP A 46 4.82 -19.38 -2.08
N ALA A 47 6.06 -18.99 -2.36
CA ALA A 47 7.26 -19.53 -1.70
C ALA A 47 7.54 -18.92 -0.31
N ASN A 48 7.18 -17.66 -0.06
CA ASN A 48 7.47 -16.99 1.22
C ASN A 48 6.24 -16.86 2.14
N PHE A 49 5.03 -17.18 1.66
CA PHE A 49 3.81 -17.05 2.44
C PHE A 49 3.88 -17.78 3.79
N GLN A 50 4.47 -18.98 3.81
CA GLN A 50 4.66 -19.76 5.03
C GLN A 50 5.44 -18.96 6.08
N THR A 51 6.61 -18.44 5.71
CA THR A 51 7.49 -17.72 6.65
C THR A 51 6.95 -16.32 6.97
N GLU A 52 6.41 -15.60 6.00
CA GLU A 52 6.00 -14.21 6.19
C GLU A 52 4.63 -14.06 6.86
N VAL A 53 3.73 -15.02 6.67
CA VAL A 53 2.35 -14.96 7.16
C VAL A 53 2.08 -16.01 8.23
N ILE A 54 2.35 -17.29 7.94
CA ILE A 54 1.95 -18.39 8.82
C ILE A 54 2.82 -18.43 10.08
N GLU A 55 4.12 -18.21 9.94
CA GLU A 55 5.10 -18.21 11.03
C GLU A 55 5.31 -16.83 11.64
N SER A 56 4.48 -15.84 11.29
CA SER A 56 4.60 -14.47 11.81
C SER A 56 4.21 -14.38 13.29
N ASP A 57 5.09 -13.79 14.10
CA ASP A 57 4.81 -13.42 15.50
C ASP A 57 3.81 -12.26 15.62
N LEU A 58 3.68 -11.44 14.57
CA LEU A 58 2.74 -10.31 14.48
C LEU A 58 1.48 -10.70 13.70
N PRO A 59 0.32 -10.06 13.96
CA PRO A 59 -0.83 -10.18 13.08
C PRO A 59 -0.45 -9.70 11.68
N VAL A 60 -0.96 -10.36 10.64
CA VAL A 60 -0.63 -10.04 9.24
C VAL A 60 -1.89 -9.71 8.46
N LEU A 61 -1.98 -8.49 7.93
CA LEU A 61 -2.97 -8.10 6.93
C LEU A 61 -2.41 -8.39 5.55
N VAL A 62 -3.11 -9.20 4.75
CA VAL A 62 -2.70 -9.57 3.40
C VAL A 62 -3.71 -9.02 2.38
N ASP A 63 -3.24 -8.16 1.47
CA ASP A 63 -3.99 -7.71 0.30
C ASP A 63 -3.87 -8.68 -0.88
N MET A 64 -5.00 -9.27 -1.27
CA MET A 64 -5.07 -10.21 -2.39
C MET A 64 -5.45 -9.45 -3.66
N TRP A 65 -4.44 -8.97 -4.40
CA TRP A 65 -4.62 -8.04 -5.50
C TRP A 65 -4.25 -8.62 -6.87
N ALA A 66 -4.59 -7.89 -7.93
CA ALA A 66 -4.18 -8.20 -9.31
C ALA A 66 -4.00 -6.89 -10.11
N PRO A 67 -3.13 -6.85 -11.14
CA PRO A 67 -2.85 -5.64 -11.92
C PRO A 67 -4.03 -5.14 -12.76
N TRP A 68 -5.04 -5.98 -12.98
CA TRP A 68 -6.27 -5.61 -13.68
C TRP A 68 -7.39 -5.19 -12.70
N CYS A 69 -7.19 -5.31 -11.39
CA CYS A 69 -8.15 -4.88 -10.38
C CYS A 69 -7.98 -3.38 -10.08
N GLY A 70 -8.72 -2.52 -10.77
CA GLY A 70 -8.69 -1.07 -10.58
C GLY A 70 -8.85 -0.63 -9.11
N PRO A 71 -9.93 -1.06 -8.41
CA PRO A 71 -10.13 -0.70 -7.00
C PRO A 71 -8.99 -1.20 -6.08
N CYS A 72 -8.38 -2.35 -6.36
CA CYS A 72 -7.24 -2.83 -5.58
C CYS A 72 -6.03 -1.89 -5.71
N ILE A 73 -5.78 -1.38 -6.92
CA ILE A 73 -4.68 -0.43 -7.17
C ILE A 73 -4.94 0.89 -6.43
N GLU A 74 -6.19 1.36 -6.41
CA GLU A 74 -6.59 2.58 -5.70
C GLU A 74 -6.42 2.46 -4.17
N MET A 75 -6.46 1.25 -3.61
CA MET A 75 -6.21 1.00 -2.18
C MET A 75 -4.74 0.99 -1.77
N LYS A 76 -3.79 0.92 -2.72
CA LYS A 76 -2.34 0.85 -2.39
C LYS A 76 -1.85 2.00 -1.49
N PRO A 77 -2.24 3.26 -1.70
CA PRO A 77 -1.85 4.35 -0.80
C PRO A 77 -2.40 4.16 0.62
N THR A 78 -3.62 3.66 0.76
CA THR A 78 -4.24 3.37 2.07
C THR A 78 -3.48 2.26 2.79
N LEU A 79 -3.14 1.18 2.10
CA LEU A 79 -2.34 0.08 2.67
C LEU A 79 -0.95 0.56 3.12
N ARG A 80 -0.33 1.47 2.37
CA ARG A 80 0.94 2.08 2.78
C ARG A 80 0.81 2.89 4.07
N LEU A 81 -0.23 3.70 4.23
CA LEU A 81 -0.49 4.45 5.48
C LEU A 81 -0.66 3.51 6.67
N VAL A 82 -1.46 2.44 6.51
CA VAL A 82 -1.63 1.43 7.57
C VAL A 82 -0.31 0.71 7.89
N THR A 83 0.52 0.45 6.88
CA THR A 83 1.85 -0.16 7.08
C THR A 83 2.73 0.74 7.95
N GLU A 84 2.74 2.04 7.66
CA GLU A 84 3.51 3.02 8.41
C GLU A 84 3.01 3.13 9.85
N GLU A 85 1.71 3.31 10.06
CA GLU A 85 1.07 3.46 11.39
C GLU A 85 1.27 2.23 12.29
N LEU A 86 1.14 1.02 11.73
CA LEU A 86 1.21 -0.23 12.49
C LEU A 86 2.60 -0.87 12.50
N THR A 87 3.64 -0.14 12.10
CA THR A 87 5.01 -0.62 12.12
C THR A 87 5.37 -1.19 13.49
N GLY A 88 5.74 -2.48 13.53
CA GLY A 88 6.11 -3.20 14.76
C GLY A 88 4.94 -3.74 15.58
N GLN A 89 3.69 -3.41 15.23
CA GLN A 89 2.48 -3.91 15.89
C GLN A 89 1.75 -4.95 15.01
N ALA A 90 1.72 -4.72 13.70
CA ALA A 90 1.22 -5.64 12.70
C ALA A 90 2.10 -5.60 11.44
N LYS A 91 2.02 -6.66 10.63
CA LYS A 91 2.64 -6.72 9.31
C LYS A 91 1.56 -6.49 8.26
N VAL A 92 1.81 -5.59 7.31
CA VAL A 92 0.98 -5.43 6.12
C VAL A 92 1.75 -6.03 4.94
N ALA A 93 1.06 -6.84 4.16
CA ALA A 93 1.63 -7.59 3.05
C ALA A 93 0.67 -7.58 1.86
N GLU A 94 1.19 -7.76 0.65
CA GLU A 94 0.41 -7.83 -0.57
C GLU A 94 0.81 -9.06 -1.39
N LEU A 95 -0.15 -9.69 -2.06
CA LEU A 95 0.04 -10.89 -2.87
C LEU A 95 -0.67 -10.72 -4.21
N ASN A 96 0.10 -10.75 -5.30
CA ASN A 96 -0.44 -10.75 -6.65
C ASN A 96 -1.00 -12.14 -6.98
N ILE A 97 -2.32 -12.26 -7.11
CA ILE A 97 -3.00 -13.54 -7.32
C ILE A 97 -2.80 -14.13 -8.73
N ASP A 98 -2.37 -13.35 -9.71
CA ASP A 98 -2.06 -13.85 -11.06
C ASP A 98 -0.75 -14.66 -11.06
N GLU A 99 0.20 -14.26 -10.21
CA GLU A 99 1.52 -14.87 -10.09
C GLU A 99 1.57 -15.98 -9.03
N ASN A 100 0.57 -16.03 -8.15
CA ASN A 100 0.53 -16.90 -6.97
C ASN A 100 -0.76 -17.75 -6.92
N PRO A 101 -0.95 -18.68 -7.88
CA PRO A 101 -2.18 -19.45 -8.01
C PRO A 101 -2.41 -20.42 -6.85
N PHE A 102 -1.36 -20.90 -6.17
CA PHE A 102 -1.51 -21.86 -5.08
C PHE A 102 -2.19 -21.22 -3.87
N ILE A 103 -1.71 -20.05 -3.44
CA ILE A 103 -2.33 -19.31 -2.34
C ILE A 103 -3.72 -18.80 -2.74
N LYS A 104 -3.89 -18.33 -3.99
CA LYS A 104 -5.21 -17.92 -4.51
C LYS A 104 -6.25 -19.03 -4.37
N GLU A 105 -5.93 -20.26 -4.81
CA GLU A 105 -6.82 -21.42 -4.73
C GLU A 105 -7.05 -21.83 -3.28
N LYS A 106 -5.99 -21.92 -2.48
CA LYS A 106 -6.06 -22.35 -1.07
C LYS A 106 -7.03 -21.50 -0.24
N TYR A 107 -7.05 -20.18 -0.44
CA TYR A 107 -7.90 -19.26 0.31
C TYR A 107 -9.18 -18.85 -0.45
N GLY A 108 -9.43 -19.46 -1.62
CA GLY A 108 -10.65 -19.28 -2.40
C GLY A 108 -10.89 -17.83 -2.84
N ILE A 109 -9.86 -17.17 -3.38
CA ILE A 109 -9.98 -15.77 -3.80
C ILE A 109 -10.62 -15.67 -5.18
N ASP A 110 -11.91 -15.33 -5.20
CA ASP A 110 -12.75 -15.18 -6.39
C ASP A 110 -13.45 -13.81 -6.50
N ARG A 111 -13.31 -12.97 -5.47
CA ARG A 111 -13.88 -11.63 -5.38
C ARG A 111 -12.82 -10.63 -4.95
N TYR A 112 -12.92 -9.41 -5.47
CA TYR A 112 -11.94 -8.36 -5.27
C TYR A 112 -12.63 -7.01 -4.99
N PRO A 113 -12.03 -6.14 -4.17
CA PRO A 113 -10.89 -6.39 -3.28
C PRO A 113 -11.21 -7.42 -2.18
N THR A 114 -10.22 -8.22 -1.80
CA THR A 114 -10.28 -9.13 -0.63
C THR A 114 -9.01 -8.98 0.18
N LEU A 115 -9.18 -8.74 1.49
CA LEU A 115 -8.09 -8.70 2.46
C LEU A 115 -8.29 -9.81 3.47
N LEU A 116 -7.20 -10.46 3.86
CA LEU A 116 -7.20 -11.51 4.88
C LEU A 116 -6.38 -11.07 6.08
N ILE A 117 -6.85 -11.37 7.29
CA ILE A 117 -6.09 -11.13 8.52
C ILE A 117 -5.67 -12.48 9.09
N PHE A 118 -4.38 -12.63 9.34
CA PHE A 118 -3.79 -13.80 9.95
C PHE A 118 -3.26 -13.51 11.35
N ARG A 119 -3.42 -14.47 12.26
CA ARG A 119 -2.80 -14.46 13.58
C ARG A 119 -2.45 -15.88 13.98
N ASN A 120 -1.24 -16.10 14.48
CA ASN A 120 -0.76 -17.41 14.92
C ASN A 120 -0.91 -18.51 13.84
N GLY A 121 -0.72 -18.14 12.57
CA GLY A 121 -0.84 -19.06 11.45
C GLY A 121 -2.26 -19.37 10.96
N GLU A 122 -3.29 -18.78 11.57
CA GLU A 122 -4.68 -18.99 11.20
C GLU A 122 -5.29 -17.73 10.57
N GLU A 123 -6.19 -17.90 9.59
CA GLU A 123 -7.03 -16.82 9.09
C GLU A 123 -8.08 -16.50 10.16
N VAL A 124 -8.00 -15.31 10.75
CA VAL A 124 -8.88 -14.88 11.85
C VAL A 124 -9.96 -13.91 11.41
N ASP A 125 -9.77 -13.23 10.27
CA ASP A 125 -10.79 -12.37 9.68
C ASP A 125 -10.59 -12.21 8.16
N ARG A 126 -11.67 -11.81 7.47
CA ARG A 126 -11.71 -11.58 6.02
C ARG A 126 -12.57 -10.38 5.70
N LEU A 127 -11.97 -9.42 5.01
CA LEU A 127 -12.62 -8.19 4.58
C LEU A 127 -12.86 -8.24 3.07
N SER A 128 -14.03 -7.78 2.65
CA SER A 128 -14.39 -7.66 1.23
C SER A 128 -14.70 -6.21 0.87
N GLY A 129 -14.38 -5.84 -0.36
CA GLY A 129 -14.59 -4.48 -0.87
C GLY A 129 -13.51 -3.51 -0.40
N GLU A 130 -13.60 -2.28 -0.89
CA GLU A 130 -12.70 -1.21 -0.51
C GLU A 130 -12.79 -0.90 0.99
N LYS A 131 -11.67 -0.48 1.57
CA LYS A 131 -11.57 -0.12 2.98
C LYS A 131 -10.75 1.14 3.13
N THR A 132 -11.20 2.00 4.03
CA THR A 132 -10.46 3.16 4.51
C THR A 132 -9.40 2.72 5.51
N GLU A 133 -8.42 3.60 5.77
CA GLU A 133 -7.38 3.36 6.78
C GLU A 133 -7.98 3.05 8.16
N GLY A 134 -8.98 3.82 8.59
CA GLY A 134 -9.65 3.63 9.88
C GLY A 134 -10.34 2.27 9.99
N GLU A 135 -11.02 1.80 8.94
CA GLU A 135 -11.66 0.48 8.93
C GLU A 135 -10.62 -0.66 9.01
N LEU A 136 -9.46 -0.51 8.39
CA LEU A 136 -8.38 -1.51 8.46
C LEU A 136 -7.75 -1.56 9.85
N ILE A 137 -7.50 -0.40 10.46
CA ILE A 137 -6.99 -0.31 11.83
C ILE A 137 -8.01 -0.89 12.81
N GLU A 138 -9.29 -0.56 12.65
CA GLU A 138 -10.38 -1.11 13.48
C GLU A 138 -10.43 -2.64 13.37
N ALA A 139 -10.35 -3.19 12.16
CA ALA A 139 -10.35 -4.64 11.94
C ALA A 139 -9.11 -5.34 12.52
N LEU A 140 -7.95 -4.68 12.53
CA LEU A 140 -6.72 -5.24 13.12
C LEU A 140 -6.69 -5.11 14.65
N SER A 141 -7.39 -4.10 15.21
CA SER A 141 -7.34 -3.76 16.64
C SER A 141 -7.53 -4.93 17.61
N PRO A 142 -8.41 -5.93 17.37
CA PRO A 142 -8.60 -7.04 18.30
C PRO A 142 -7.41 -8.00 18.36
N PHE A 143 -6.53 -7.95 17.36
CA PHE A 143 -5.42 -8.89 17.19
C PHE A 143 -4.06 -8.27 17.53
N LEU A 144 -3.99 -6.94 17.65
CA LEU A 144 -2.77 -6.25 18.04
C LEU A 144 -2.38 -6.70 19.44
N SER A 145 -1.13 -7.14 19.61
CA SER A 145 -0.58 -7.43 20.92
C SER A 145 -0.37 -6.11 21.65
N SER A 146 -1.38 -5.64 22.37
CA SER A 146 -1.18 -4.65 23.41
C SER A 146 -0.33 -5.30 24.49
N SER A 147 0.95 -4.96 24.56
CA SER A 147 1.64 -4.93 25.86
C SER A 147 1.03 -3.82 26.71
N ILE A 148 -0.23 -4.03 27.11
CA ILE A 148 -0.98 -3.40 28.20
C ILE A 148 -2.01 -4.48 28.59
N GLU A 149 -1.57 -5.49 29.35
CA GLU A 149 -2.44 -5.92 30.42
C GLU A 149 -2.59 -4.68 31.29
N ALA A 150 -3.76 -4.04 31.23
CA ALA A 150 -4.14 -3.12 32.26
C ALA A 150 -4.05 -3.92 33.55
N ASP A 151 -3.14 -3.50 34.42
CA ASP A 151 -3.06 -3.98 35.79
C ASP A 151 -4.48 -4.07 36.34
N ASP A 152 -4.95 -5.31 36.50
CA ASP A 152 -5.91 -5.66 37.52
C ASP A 152 -5.22 -5.33 38.85
N ASP A 153 -5.26 -4.05 39.25
CA ASP A 153 -5.06 -3.67 40.64
C ASP A 153 -6.27 -4.20 41.42
N THR A 154 -6.21 -5.50 41.67
CA THR A 154 -6.86 -6.16 42.78
C THR A 154 -6.32 -5.51 44.05
N SER A 155 -6.95 -4.41 44.46
CA SER A 155 -6.85 -3.89 45.82
C SER A 155 -8.03 -4.40 46.64
N PRO A 156 -7.87 -5.46 47.46
CA PRO A 156 -8.72 -5.64 48.62
C PRO A 156 -8.51 -4.42 49.52
N ARG A 157 -9.49 -3.51 49.54
CA ARG A 157 -9.62 -2.55 50.63
C ARG A 157 -9.99 -3.34 51.88
N ASP A 158 -8.95 -3.85 52.52
CA ASP A 158 -8.92 -4.37 53.87
C ASP A 158 -9.40 -3.25 54.81
N LYS A 159 -10.69 -3.24 55.13
CA LYS A 159 -11.21 -2.44 56.24
C LYS A 159 -11.07 -3.29 57.48
N HIS A 160 -9.98 -3.03 58.20
CA HIS A 160 -9.85 -3.42 59.60
C HIS A 160 -11.06 -2.95 60.41
N ASP A 161 -11.55 -3.87 61.25
CA ASP A 161 -12.54 -3.67 62.31
C ASP A 161 -12.08 -2.68 63.40
#